data_AF-A0A8H8QXA5-F1
#
_entry.id   AF-A0A8H8QXA5-F1
#
_cell.length_a   1.000
_cell.length_b   1.000
_cell.length_c   1.000
_cell.angle_alpha   90.00
_cell.angle_beta   90.00
_cell.angle_gamma   90.00
#
_symmetry.space_group_name_H-M   'P 1'
#
loop_
_entity.id
_entity.type
_entity.pdbx_description
1 polymer ?
#
loop_
_entity_poly.entity_id
_entity_poly.type
_entity_poly.pdbx_seq_one_letter_code
_entity_poly.pdbx_strand_id
1 'polypeptide(L)'
;MANKYQSLGWMCNGETQQGQVPVWEEWALAESRRRTAIVLVIIIHIFNIEHGHGLPQCGGFFDLSLPCSKTLWEALDQATWEIEYCKQYMRDSKSGQNLKIIPTYKDLLPDLQEQNDSASALKGRVS
;
A
#
# COMPACT_ATOMS: atom_id res chain seq x y z
N MET A 1 8.26 -13.35 -0.53
CA MET A 1 8.85 -12.19 -1.25
C MET A 1 8.73 -10.90 -0.43
N ALA A 2 9.04 -10.92 0.88
CA ALA A 2 8.85 -9.77 1.77
C ALA A 2 10.02 -8.75 1.77
N ASN A 3 11.08 -9.00 0.98
CA ASN A 3 12.40 -8.39 1.21
C ASN A 3 12.75 -7.21 0.27
N LYS A 4 11.92 -6.89 -0.73
CA LYS A 4 12.22 -5.79 -1.68
C LYS A 4 11.68 -4.42 -1.22
N TYR A 5 10.61 -4.41 -0.44
CA TYR A 5 9.94 -3.17 -0.02
C TYR A 5 10.39 -2.69 1.37
N GLN A 6 10.97 -3.58 2.18
CA GLN A 6 11.68 -3.23 3.42
C GLN A 6 12.88 -2.31 3.15
N SER A 7 13.65 -2.53 2.08
CA SER A 7 14.83 -1.72 1.76
C SER A 7 14.50 -0.30 1.30
N LEU A 8 13.26 -0.03 0.90
CA LEU A 8 12.79 1.29 0.48
C LEU A 8 12.19 2.10 1.64
N GLY A 9 11.96 1.48 2.80
CA GLY A 9 11.39 2.16 3.98
C GLY A 9 9.92 2.55 3.83
N TRP A 10 9.20 1.84 2.95
CA TRP A 10 7.80 2.12 2.56
C TRP A 10 6.75 1.37 3.38
N MET A 11 7.19 0.44 4.24
CA MET A 11 6.34 -0.33 5.14
C MET A 11 6.95 -0.36 6.55
N CYS A 12 6.11 -0.32 7.57
CA CYS A 12 6.53 -0.55 8.94
C CYS A 12 6.78 -2.06 9.15
N ASN A 13 7.78 -2.44 9.95
CA ASN A 13 8.09 -3.86 10.19
C ASN A 13 6.88 -4.63 10.75
N GLY A 14 6.09 -4.01 11.63
CA GLY A 14 4.87 -4.59 12.18
C GLY A 14 3.67 -4.65 11.21
N GLU A 15 3.65 -3.86 10.13
CA GLU A 15 2.63 -3.98 9.08
C GLU A 15 2.87 -5.23 8.19
N THR A 16 4.11 -5.70 8.11
CA THR A 16 4.51 -6.84 7.27
C THR A 16 4.37 -8.18 7.99
N GLN A 17 4.42 -8.17 9.33
CA GLN A 17 4.24 -9.36 10.15
C GLN A 17 2.76 -9.57 10.45
N GLN A 18 2.14 -10.51 9.71
CA GLN A 18 0.75 -10.92 9.96
C GLN A 18 0.58 -11.31 11.44
N GLY A 19 -0.19 -10.52 12.18
CA GLY A 19 -0.61 -10.84 13.55
C GLY A 19 -0.24 -9.80 14.59
N GLN A 20 0.64 -8.85 14.27
CA GLN A 20 1.10 -7.85 15.23
C GLN A 20 0.59 -6.45 14.94
N VAL A 21 0.22 -5.74 16.00
CA VAL A 21 0.03 -4.29 15.97
C VAL A 21 1.43 -3.65 15.88
N PRO A 22 1.70 -2.78 14.89
CA PRO A 22 2.98 -2.11 14.79
C PRO A 22 3.18 -1.11 15.93
N VAL A 23 4.43 -0.69 16.15
CA VAL A 23 4.72 0.43 17.05
C VAL A 23 4.15 1.70 16.44
N TRP A 24 3.35 2.45 17.20
CA TRP A 24 2.60 3.60 16.70
C TRP A 24 3.48 4.65 16.02
N GLU A 25 4.62 4.99 16.61
CA GLU A 25 5.55 5.99 16.06
C GLU A 25 6.15 5.54 14.72
N GLU A 26 6.57 4.27 14.62
CA GLU A 26 7.10 3.69 13.39
C GLU A 26 6.02 3.62 12.31
N TRP A 27 4.80 3.24 12.70
CA TRP A 27 3.64 3.22 11.82
C TRP A 27 3.31 4.62 11.30
N ALA A 28 3.27 5.63 12.19
CA ALA A 28 2.95 7.00 11.83
C ALA A 28 3.97 7.57 10.84
N LEU A 29 5.26 7.26 11.03
CA LEU A 29 6.31 7.65 10.10
C LEU A 29 6.16 6.94 8.74
N ALA A 30 5.89 5.63 8.73
CA ALA A 30 5.67 4.87 7.51
C ALA A 30 4.43 5.37 6.73
N GLU A 31 3.32 5.62 7.42
CA GLU A 31 2.10 6.18 6.85
C GLU A 31 2.31 7.60 6.31
N SER A 32 3.11 8.42 7.00
CA SER A 32 3.50 9.74 6.52
C SER A 32 4.24 9.66 5.19
N ARG A 33 5.25 8.78 5.10
CA ARG A 33 6.02 8.55 3.86
C ARG A 33 5.12 8.08 2.71
N ARG A 34 4.19 7.16 2.99
CA ARG A 34 3.21 6.66 2.03
C ARG A 34 2.34 7.79 1.48
N ARG A 35 1.76 8.62 2.36
CA ARG A 35 0.97 9.79 1.95
C ARG A 35 1.77 10.79 1.14
N THR A 36 3.01 11.09 1.54
CA THR A 36 3.90 11.97 0.77
C THR A 36 4.20 11.40 -0.62
N ALA A 37 4.54 10.12 -0.72
CA ALA A 37 4.80 9.47 -2.00
C ALA A 37 3.59 9.54 -2.93
N ILE A 38 2.39 9.30 -2.41
CA ILE A 38 1.14 9.39 -3.17
C ILE A 38 0.91 10.82 -3.67
N VAL A 39 1.08 11.83 -2.81
CA VAL A 39 0.95 13.24 -3.21
C VAL A 39 1.95 13.59 -4.31
N LEU A 40 3.21 13.16 -4.18
CA LEU A 40 4.23 13.38 -5.22
C LEU A 40 3.84 12.72 -6.53
N VAL A 41 3.34 11.48 -6.49
CA VAL A 41 2.85 10.78 -7.68
C VAL A 41 1.70 11.56 -8.34
N ILE A 42 0.71 12.01 -7.56
CA ILE A 42 -0.41 12.83 -8.08
C ILE A 42 0.11 14.11 -8.72
N ILE A 43 1.03 14.82 -8.06
CA ILE A 43 1.63 16.05 -8.59
C ILE A 43 2.34 15.77 -9.92
N ILE A 44 3.17 14.74 -9.98
CA ILE A 44 3.87 14.33 -11.20
C ILE A 44 2.86 14.00 -12.30
N HIS A 45 1.75 13.33 -11.99
CA HIS A 45 0.68 13.05 -12.95
C HIS A 45 0.05 14.35 -13.47
N ILE A 46 -0.32 15.28 -12.59
CA ILE A 46 -0.89 16.57 -12.98
C ILE A 46 0.04 17.33 -13.95
N PHE A 47 1.33 17.41 -13.65
CA PHE A 47 2.30 18.09 -14.51
C PHE A 47 2.55 17.37 -15.85
N ASN A 48 2.52 16.04 -15.87
CA ASN A 48 2.77 15.28 -17.11
C ASN A 48 1.53 15.15 -18.01
N ILE A 49 0.31 15.36 -17.49
CA ILE A 49 -0.93 15.42 -18.29
C ILE A 49 -0.80 16.47 -19.41
N GLU A 50 -0.13 17.60 -19.13
CA GLU A 50 0.06 18.67 -20.11
C GLU A 50 1.11 18.37 -21.19
N HIS A 51 2.02 17.41 -20.94
CA HIS A 51 3.22 17.21 -21.77
C HIS A 51 3.15 15.98 -22.67
N GLY A 52 2.07 15.17 -22.63
CA GLY A 52 1.84 14.03 -23.53
C GLY A 52 2.85 12.88 -23.43
N HIS A 53 3.94 13.05 -22.68
CA HIS A 53 4.89 12.00 -22.36
C HIS A 53 4.27 11.11 -21.28
N GLY A 54 4.07 9.83 -21.62
CA GLY A 54 3.64 8.82 -20.66
C GLY A 54 4.53 8.85 -19.41
N LEU A 55 3.89 8.77 -18.25
CA LEU A 55 4.57 8.85 -16.97
C LEU A 55 5.63 7.75 -16.84
N PRO A 56 6.77 8.04 -16.18
CA PRO A 56 7.67 6.99 -15.75
C PRO A 56 6.88 5.98 -14.92
N GLN A 57 6.92 4.70 -15.30
CA GLN A 57 6.34 3.66 -14.45
C GLN A 57 7.06 3.73 -13.10
N CYS A 58 6.36 4.21 -12.07
CA CYS A 58 6.87 4.22 -10.71
C CYS A 58 6.88 2.77 -10.22
N GLY A 59 7.97 2.06 -10.51
CA GLY A 59 8.12 0.65 -10.21
C GLY A 59 7.94 0.40 -8.71
N GLY A 60 6.89 -0.34 -8.35
CA GLY A 60 6.55 -0.65 -6.96
C GLY A 60 5.45 0.23 -6.35
N PHE A 61 4.89 1.21 -7.07
CA PHE A 61 3.75 1.99 -6.57
C PHE A 61 2.51 1.12 -6.34
N PHE A 62 2.23 0.17 -7.24
CA PHE A 62 1.09 -0.75 -7.08
C PHE A 62 1.18 -1.62 -5.82
N ASP A 63 2.40 -1.91 -5.36
CA ASP A 63 2.63 -2.72 -4.17
C ASP A 63 2.55 -1.90 -2.87
N LEU A 64 2.40 -0.58 -2.96
CA LEU A 64 2.16 0.27 -1.78
C LEU A 64 0.79 -0.06 -1.19
N SER A 65 0.74 -0.17 0.13
CA SER A 65 -0.52 -0.15 0.87
C SER A 65 -1.30 1.13 0.58
N LEU A 66 -2.62 1.04 0.59
CA LEU A 66 -3.48 2.21 0.56
C LEU A 66 -3.28 3.03 1.85
N PRO A 67 -3.43 4.36 1.78
CA PRO A 67 -3.51 5.20 2.97
C PRO A 67 -4.55 4.69 3.94
N CYS A 68 -4.25 4.82 5.23
CA CYS A 68 -5.19 4.47 6.27
C CYS A 68 -6.43 5.39 6.26
N SER A 69 -7.46 5.00 7.01
CA SER A 69 -8.67 5.83 7.12
C SER A 69 -8.37 7.15 7.81
N LYS A 70 -9.20 8.17 7.55
CA LYS A 70 -9.06 9.47 8.19
C LYS A 70 -9.12 9.37 9.72
N THR A 71 -10.05 8.57 10.25
CA THR A 71 -10.23 8.36 11.68
C THR A 71 -9.00 7.74 12.33
N LEU A 72 -8.35 6.78 11.66
CA LEU A 72 -7.11 6.17 12.16
C LEU A 72 -5.91 7.13 12.08
N TRP A 73 -5.83 7.96 11.03
CA TRP A 73 -4.77 8.96 10.88
C TRP A 73 -4.86 10.10 11.90
N GLU A 74 -6.07 10.53 12.25
CA GLU A 74 -6.32 11.65 13.16
C GLU A 74 -6.29 11.26 14.65
N ALA A 75 -5.93 10.02 14.98
CA ALA A 75 -5.76 9.59 16.36
C ALA A 75 -4.64 10.41 17.03
N LEU A 76 -5.00 11.10 18.12
CA LEU A 76 -4.10 12.03 18.83
C LEU A 76 -3.12 11.33 19.79
N ASP A 77 -3.43 10.10 20.17
CA ASP A 77 -2.67 9.32 21.13
C ASP A 77 -2.63 7.83 20.73
N GLN A 78 -1.64 7.12 21.26
CA GLN A 78 -1.39 5.71 20.95
C GLN A 78 -2.57 4.80 21.30
N ALA A 79 -3.27 5.06 22.41
CA ALA A 79 -4.35 4.19 22.86
C ALA A 79 -5.57 4.31 21.92
N THR A 80 -5.92 5.54 21.53
CA THR A 80 -6.95 5.80 20.53
C THR A 80 -6.56 5.19 19.18
N TRP A 81 -5.30 5.33 18.77
CA TRP A 81 -4.79 4.73 17.54
C TRP A 81 -4.90 3.21 17.55
N GLU A 82 -4.51 2.54 18.63
CA GLU A 82 -4.53 1.08 18.74
C GLU A 82 -5.96 0.52 18.62
N ILE A 83 -6.93 1.19 19.24
CA ILE A 83 -8.35 0.83 19.13
C ILE A 83 -8.81 0.92 17.68
N GLU A 84 -8.55 2.03 16.99
CA GLU A 84 -8.95 2.22 15.60
C GLU A 84 -8.18 1.29 14.65
N TYR A 85 -6.90 1.03 14.92
CA TYR A 85 -6.07 0.11 14.16
C TYR A 85 -6.62 -1.31 14.23
N CYS A 86 -6.95 -1.78 15.45
CA CYS A 86 -7.56 -3.08 15.65
C CYS A 86 -8.94 -3.17 14.96
N LYS A 87 -9.80 -2.15 15.09
CA LYS A 87 -11.10 -2.13 14.39
C LYS A 87 -10.95 -2.21 12.87
N GLN A 88 -9.94 -1.56 12.31
CA GLN A 88 -9.76 -1.48 10.86
C GLN A 88 -9.09 -2.73 10.27
N TYR A 89 -8.12 -3.31 10.98
CA TYR A 89 -7.24 -4.35 10.44
C TYR A 89 -7.34 -5.71 11.14
N MET A 90 -7.89 -5.79 12.35
CA MET A 90 -8.16 -7.07 13.02
C MET A 90 -9.58 -7.55 12.75
N ARG A 91 -9.70 -8.84 12.42
CA ARG A 91 -11.00 -9.52 12.25
C ARG A 91 -11.40 -10.16 13.57
N ASP A 92 -12.70 -10.14 13.90
CA ASP A 92 -13.26 -10.82 15.06
C ASP A 92 -12.76 -12.27 15.16
N SER A 93 -12.29 -12.64 16.36
CA SER A 93 -11.60 -13.88 16.71
C SER A 93 -12.46 -15.16 16.60
N LYS A 94 -13.70 -15.09 16.09
CA LYS A 94 -14.58 -16.25 15.94
C LYS A 94 -14.24 -17.17 14.76
N SER A 95 -13.43 -16.73 13.79
CA SER A 95 -13.13 -17.54 12.57
C SER A 95 -11.73 -18.16 12.50
N GLY A 96 -10.90 -18.04 13.53
CA GLY A 96 -9.52 -18.51 13.47
C GLY A 96 -8.65 -17.60 12.58
N GLN A 97 -7.76 -16.85 13.23
CA GLN A 97 -6.63 -16.08 12.69
C GLN A 97 -6.66 -15.73 11.19
N ASN A 98 -6.92 -14.47 10.87
CA ASN A 98 -6.32 -13.77 9.71
C ASN A 98 -6.59 -12.26 9.89
N LEU A 99 -5.55 -11.42 9.94
CA LEU A 99 -5.75 -9.97 9.76
C LEU A 99 -6.44 -9.73 8.42
N LYS A 100 -7.26 -8.68 8.36
CA LYS A 100 -7.75 -8.19 7.07
C LYS A 100 -6.52 -7.72 6.30
N ILE A 101 -6.24 -8.36 5.16
CA ILE A 101 -5.12 -8.02 4.27
C ILE A 101 -5.14 -6.50 4.09
N ILE A 102 -4.03 -5.83 4.40
CA ILE A 102 -3.88 -4.39 4.19
C ILE A 102 -3.97 -4.19 2.67
N PRO A 103 -5.02 -3.51 2.18
CA PRO A 103 -5.20 -3.37 0.75
C PRO A 103 -4.05 -2.53 0.17
N THR A 104 -3.62 -2.88 -1.03
CA THR A 104 -2.62 -2.19 -1.82
C THR A 104 -3.25 -1.52 -3.03
N TYR A 105 -2.50 -0.66 -3.72
CA TYR A 105 -2.98 -0.03 -4.96
C TYR A 105 -3.25 -1.05 -6.07
N LYS A 106 -2.56 -2.19 -6.06
CA LYS A 106 -2.81 -3.31 -6.95
C LYS A 106 -4.22 -3.90 -6.77
N ASP A 107 -4.70 -3.95 -5.53
CA ASP A 107 -6.01 -4.51 -5.20
C ASP A 107 -7.17 -3.62 -5.70
N LEU A 108 -6.91 -2.34 -6.00
CA LEU A 108 -7.90 -1.41 -6.56
C LEU A 108 -8.04 -1.52 -8.09
N LEU A 109 -7.08 -2.16 -8.76
CA LEU A 109 -6.98 -2.17 -10.22
C LEU A 109 -6.83 -3.61 -10.74
N PRO A 110 -7.82 -4.49 -10.49
CA PRO A 110 -7.76 -5.88 -10.92
C PRO A 110 -7.60 -6.03 -12.45
N ASP A 111 -8.24 -5.15 -13.22
CA ASP A 111 -8.33 -5.23 -14.68
C ASP A 111 -7.00 -4.90 -15.40
N LEU A 112 -6.10 -4.12 -14.77
CA LEU A 112 -4.79 -3.79 -15.36
C LEU A 112 -3.81 -4.97 -15.34
N GLN A 113 -4.06 -5.95 -14.47
CA GLN A 113 -3.23 -7.14 -14.37
C GLN A 113 -3.47 -8.08 -15.56
N GLU A 114 -4.73 -8.25 -15.97
CA GLU A 114 -5.10 -9.07 -17.12
C GLU A 114 -4.48 -8.55 -18.42
N GLN A 115 -4.36 -7.23 -18.58
CA GLN A 115 -3.79 -6.62 -19.78
C GLN A 115 -2.27 -6.81 -19.90
N ASN A 116 -1.54 -6.78 -18.78
CA ASN A 116 -0.09 -7.04 -18.74
C ASN A 116 0.24 -8.54 -18.88
N ASP A 117 -0.57 -9.42 -18.31
CA ASP A 117 -0.42 -10.87 -18.44
C ASP A 117 -0.74 -11.33 -19.88
N SER A 118 -1.71 -10.70 -20.53
CA SER A 118 -2.01 -10.91 -21.95
C SER A 118 -0.87 -10.45 -22.88
N ALA A 119 -0.28 -9.29 -22.59
CA ALA A 119 0.83 -8.74 -23.37
C ALA A 119 2.13 -9.56 -23.21
N SER A 120 2.39 -10.11 -22.02
CA SER A 120 3.53 -11.00 -21.77
C SER A 120 3.32 -12.41 -22.35
N ALA A 121 2.10 -12.94 -22.33
CA ALA A 121 1.75 -14.21 -22.97
C ALA A 121 1.91 -14.18 -24.50
N LEU A 122 1.62 -13.05 -25.14
CA LEU A 122 1.87 -12.86 -26.58
C LEU A 122 3.38 -12.80 -26.91
N LYS A 123 4.21 -12.30 -25.98
CA LYS A 123 5.66 -12.19 -26.17
C LYS A 123 6.39 -13.54 -26.03
N GLY A 124 5.82 -14.48 -25.25
CA GLY A 124 6.34 -15.84 -25.10
C GLY A 124 5.98 -16.82 -26.21
N ARG A 125 5.10 -16.46 -27.14
CA ARG A 125 4.68 -17.32 -28.27
C ARG A 125 5.49 -17.10 -29.56
N VAL A 126 6.41 -16.13 -29.57
CA VAL A 126 7.23 -15.74 -30.75
C VAL A 126 8.72 -16.05 -30.53
N SER A 127 9.05 -17.01 -29.68
CA SER A 127 10.42 -17.54 -29.48
C SER A 127 10.39 -19.06 -29.52
#